data_AF-A0A496A063-F1
#
_entry.id   AF-A0A496A063-F1
#
_cell.length_a   1.000
_cell.length_b   1.000
_cell.length_c   1.000
_cell.angle_alpha   90.00
_cell.angle_beta   90.00
_cell.angle_gamma   90.00
#
_symmetry.space_group_name_H-M   'P 1'
#
loop_
_entity.id
_entity.type
_entity.pdbx_description
1 polymer ?
#
loop_
_entity_poly.entity_id
_entity_poly.type
_entity_poly.pdbx_seq_one_letter_code
_entity_poly.pdbx_strand_id
1 'polypeptide(L)'
;MSILIRVVIINIVGVLTVGLLGCGGIFPSTPVAPNSPNLNRKYENIPHDSILLQAKADAESDASRDANLLAHFGAGMSAPFAAATCGVTGVCLYDMAIGYEENYFPYIGASVGAAVVFSTLIAYYIRPPNPPPERLIGKSPEYVKFYADAYRSKTRSSRMLSVAAGSAFGAAILTGVGFSILSL
;
A
#
# COMPACT_ATOMS: atom_id res chain seq x y z
N MET A 1 -2.34 36.65 8.66
CA MET A 1 -2.29 35.18 8.90
C MET A 1 -1.23 34.64 7.97
N SER A 2 -0.09 34.17 8.50
CA SER A 2 1.12 33.90 7.71
C SER A 2 0.91 32.81 6.66
N ILE A 3 1.52 32.96 5.49
CA ILE A 3 1.56 31.98 4.38
C ILE A 3 1.94 30.58 4.91
N LEU A 4 2.80 30.51 5.92
CA LEU A 4 3.21 29.28 6.59
C LEU A 4 2.01 28.49 7.17
N ILE A 5 1.06 29.16 7.82
CA ILE A 5 -0.10 28.50 8.45
C ILE A 5 -1.00 27.89 7.38
N ARG A 6 -1.18 28.57 6.24
CA ARG A 6 -1.98 28.05 5.12
C ARG A 6 -1.33 26.80 4.51
N VAL A 7 0.00 26.79 4.34
CA VAL A 7 0.75 25.63 3.81
C VAL A 7 0.68 24.42 4.75
N VAL A 8 0.73 24.65 6.07
CA VAL A 8 0.61 23.57 7.07
C VAL A 8 -0.79 22.97 7.08
N ILE A 9 -1.84 23.80 7.09
CA ILE A 9 -3.23 23.31 7.05
C ILE A 9 -3.49 22.53 5.76
N ILE A 10 -3.01 23.01 4.61
CA ILE A 10 -3.17 22.34 3.32
C ILE A 10 -2.44 20.99 3.30
N ASN A 11 -1.23 20.89 3.87
CA ASN A 11 -0.51 19.61 3.97
C ASN A 11 -1.25 18.62 4.89
N ILE A 12 -1.75 19.07 6.04
CA ILE A 12 -2.48 18.20 6.98
C ILE A 12 -3.78 17.70 6.33
N VAL A 13 -4.56 18.58 5.70
CA VAL A 13 -5.80 18.21 5.01
C VAL A 13 -5.51 17.29 3.82
N GLY A 14 -4.47 17.56 3.03
CA GLY A 14 -4.06 16.72 1.91
C GLY A 14 -3.67 15.30 2.36
N VAL A 15 -2.84 15.19 3.39
CA VAL A 15 -2.43 13.88 3.97
C VAL A 15 -3.64 13.14 4.53
N LEU A 16 -4.55 13.82 5.22
CA LEU A 16 -5.76 13.22 5.78
C LEU A 16 -6.72 12.74 4.68
N THR A 17 -6.87 13.51 3.61
CA THR A 17 -7.77 13.18 2.49
C THR A 17 -7.25 12.00 1.68
N VAL A 18 -5.93 11.92 1.43
CA VAL A 18 -5.32 10.77 0.73
C VAL A 18 -5.34 9.53 1.62
N GLY A 19 -5.15 9.68 2.93
CA GLY A 19 -5.30 8.59 3.90
C GLY A 19 -6.74 8.05 3.97
N LEU A 20 -7.75 8.92 3.93
CA LEU A 20 -9.16 8.53 3.97
C LEU A 20 -9.67 7.98 2.63
N LEU A 21 -9.23 8.52 1.48
CA LEU A 21 -9.57 7.94 0.17
C LEU A 21 -8.86 6.59 -0.06
N GLY A 22 -7.62 6.46 0.40
CA GLY A 22 -6.85 5.21 0.30
C GLY A 22 -7.36 4.09 1.23
N CYS A 23 -7.98 4.44 2.35
CA CYS A 23 -8.56 3.47 3.29
C CYS A 23 -10.07 3.23 3.08
N GLY A 24 -10.82 4.22 2.56
CA GLY A 24 -12.28 4.17 2.41
C GLY A 24 -12.76 3.76 1.02
N GLY A 25 -11.92 3.86 0.00
CA GLY A 25 -12.19 3.29 -1.31
C GLY A 25 -11.98 1.79 -1.29
N ILE A 26 -13.01 1.05 -0.83
CA ILE A 26 -13.40 -0.28 -1.33
C ILE A 26 -12.20 -1.02 -1.94
N PHE A 27 -11.21 -1.41 -1.13
CA PHE A 27 -10.56 -2.65 -1.50
C PHE A 27 -11.71 -3.63 -1.50
N PRO A 28 -12.02 -4.33 -2.61
CA PRO A 28 -12.91 -5.45 -2.50
C PRO A 28 -12.30 -6.26 -1.36
N SER A 29 -12.99 -6.30 -0.22
CA SER A 29 -12.89 -7.40 0.72
C SER A 29 -12.78 -8.58 -0.21
N THR A 30 -11.59 -9.19 -0.26
CA THR A 30 -11.27 -10.31 -1.17
C THR A 30 -12.57 -11.01 -1.40
N PRO A 31 -13.18 -10.96 -2.61
CA PRO A 31 -14.62 -11.25 -2.79
C PRO A 31 -14.89 -12.40 -1.87
N VAL A 32 -15.64 -12.16 -0.77
CA VAL A 32 -15.82 -13.18 0.28
C VAL A 32 -16.29 -14.36 -0.52
N ALA A 33 -15.41 -15.36 -0.67
CA ALA A 33 -15.44 -16.25 -1.84
C ALA A 33 -16.89 -16.64 -2.05
N PRO A 34 -17.55 -16.17 -3.13
CA PRO A 34 -18.99 -15.93 -3.18
C PRO A 34 -19.68 -17.15 -2.63
N ASN A 35 -20.16 -17.06 -1.37
CA ASN A 35 -20.48 -18.20 -0.50
C ASN A 35 -20.25 -19.51 -1.23
N SER A 36 -18.97 -19.91 -1.35
CA SER A 36 -18.56 -21.02 -2.22
C SER A 36 -19.62 -22.11 -2.08
N PRO A 37 -20.44 -22.37 -3.12
CA PRO A 37 -21.80 -22.89 -3.00
C PRO A 37 -21.77 -24.07 -2.07
N ASN A 38 -22.20 -23.86 -0.82
CA ASN A 38 -22.09 -24.75 0.34
C ASN A 38 -21.31 -26.04 0.01
N LEU A 39 -20.00 -25.89 -0.27
CA LEU A 39 -19.14 -27.02 -0.64
C LEU A 39 -18.94 -27.94 0.58
N ASN A 40 -19.33 -27.45 1.76
CA ASN A 40 -19.50 -28.18 3.00
C ASN A 40 -20.49 -29.35 2.91
N ARG A 41 -21.37 -29.46 1.91
CA ARG A 41 -22.25 -30.64 1.81
C ARG A 41 -21.71 -31.82 1.00
N LYS A 42 -20.56 -31.69 0.33
CA LYS A 42 -20.01 -32.80 -0.49
C LYS A 42 -18.61 -33.26 -0.09
N TYR A 43 -18.00 -32.63 0.92
CA TYR A 43 -16.68 -33.00 1.44
C TYR A 43 -16.69 -33.29 2.96
N GLU A 44 -17.87 -33.49 3.57
CA GLU A 44 -18.06 -33.75 5.00
C GLU A 44 -17.59 -35.16 5.45
N ASN A 45 -16.83 -35.90 4.65
CA ASN A 45 -16.33 -37.22 5.05
C ASN A 45 -15.14 -37.77 4.24
N ILE A 46 -14.10 -36.96 3.98
CA ILE A 46 -12.82 -37.53 3.50
C ILE A 46 -11.68 -36.92 4.33
N PRO A 47 -10.72 -37.74 4.84
CA PRO A 47 -9.51 -37.29 5.53
C PRO A 47 -8.53 -36.57 4.56
N HIS A 48 -9.00 -35.47 3.95
CA HIS A 48 -8.27 -34.58 3.05
C HIS A 48 -7.91 -33.24 3.71
N ASP A 49 -8.40 -32.96 4.93
CA ASP A 49 -8.11 -31.72 5.64
C ASP A 49 -6.63 -31.57 6.01
N SER A 50 -5.91 -32.66 6.31
CA SER A 50 -4.51 -32.58 6.72
C SER A 50 -3.61 -32.01 5.63
N ILE A 51 -3.82 -32.41 4.37
CA ILE A 51 -3.04 -31.93 3.22
C ILE A 51 -3.32 -30.45 2.95
N LEU A 52 -4.58 -30.01 3.07
CA LEU A 52 -4.98 -28.62 2.86
C LEU A 52 -4.49 -27.70 3.98
N LEU A 53 -4.62 -28.16 5.23
CA LEU A 53 -4.10 -27.45 6.40
C LEU A 53 -2.59 -27.31 6.32
N GLN A 54 -1.89 -28.38 5.93
CA GLN A 54 -0.45 -28.35 5.73
C GLN A 54 -0.06 -27.40 4.58
N ALA A 55 -0.73 -27.47 3.43
CA ALA A 55 -0.50 -26.57 2.31
C ALA A 55 -0.65 -25.10 2.71
N LYS A 56 -1.69 -24.78 3.49
CA LYS A 56 -1.92 -23.42 3.99
C LYS A 56 -0.87 -22.98 4.99
N ALA A 57 -0.51 -23.83 5.96
CA ALA A 57 0.50 -23.51 6.96
C ALA A 57 1.88 -23.27 6.33
N ASP A 58 2.28 -24.14 5.39
CA ASP A 58 3.53 -24.00 4.63
C ASP A 58 3.50 -22.71 3.79
N ALA A 59 2.39 -22.44 3.09
CA ALA A 59 2.23 -21.24 2.29
C ALA A 59 2.32 -19.94 3.12
N GLU A 60 1.71 -19.90 4.30
CA GLU A 60 1.78 -18.72 5.17
C GLU A 60 3.18 -18.50 5.75
N SER A 61 3.85 -19.57 6.18
CA SER A 61 5.23 -19.53 6.68
C SER A 61 6.18 -19.02 5.61
N ASP A 62 6.08 -19.57 4.41
CA ASP A 62 6.91 -19.20 3.28
C ASP A 62 6.62 -17.77 2.78
N ALA A 63 5.34 -17.39 2.69
CA ALA A 63 4.94 -16.03 2.32
C ALA A 63 5.50 -14.98 3.28
N SER A 64 5.57 -15.30 4.58
CA SER A 64 6.16 -14.40 5.58
C SER A 64 7.68 -14.30 5.46
N ARG A 65 8.35 -15.40 5.08
CA ARG A 65 9.81 -15.48 4.91
C ARG A 65 10.29 -14.79 3.64
N ASP A 66 9.53 -14.92 2.55
CA ASP A 66 9.85 -14.33 1.25
C ASP A 66 9.44 -12.85 1.16
N ALA A 67 8.55 -12.39 2.04
CA ALA A 67 8.14 -11.00 2.08
C ALA A 67 9.31 -10.14 2.61
N ASN A 68 9.95 -9.38 1.71
CA ASN A 68 10.88 -8.32 2.10
C ASN A 68 10.10 -7.13 2.68
N LEU A 69 9.65 -7.26 3.94
CA LEU A 69 8.82 -6.27 4.63
C LEU A 69 9.50 -4.90 4.67
N LEU A 70 10.81 -4.85 4.88
CA LEU A 70 11.54 -3.59 4.93
C LEU A 70 11.46 -2.82 3.60
N ALA A 71 11.59 -3.52 2.46
CA ALA A 71 11.44 -2.88 1.15
C ALA A 71 10.04 -2.31 0.93
N HIS A 72 8.99 -3.02 1.37
CA HIS A 72 7.61 -2.55 1.24
C HIS A 72 7.31 -1.37 2.19
N PHE A 73 7.86 -1.41 3.40
CA PHE A 73 7.80 -0.31 4.34
C PHE A 73 8.50 0.94 3.80
N GLY A 74 9.72 0.79 3.28
CA GLY A 74 10.47 1.88 2.66
C GLY A 74 9.75 2.46 1.43
N ALA A 75 9.15 1.59 0.61
CA ALA A 75 8.30 2.03 -0.50
C ALA A 75 7.09 2.85 0.01
N GLY A 76 6.45 2.41 1.10
CA GLY A 76 5.39 3.17 1.77
C GLY A 76 5.84 4.55 2.26
N MET A 77 7.04 4.64 2.85
CA MET A 77 7.63 5.91 3.29
C MET A 77 7.96 6.85 2.13
N SER A 78 8.31 6.33 0.95
CA SER A 78 8.74 7.16 -0.17
C SER A 78 7.63 8.07 -0.72
N ALA A 79 6.38 7.61 -0.65
CA ALA A 79 5.23 8.33 -1.18
C ALA A 79 5.00 9.71 -0.52
N PRO A 80 4.91 9.83 0.82
CA PRO A 80 4.74 11.14 1.46
C PRO A 80 5.95 12.07 1.25
N PHE A 81 7.18 11.54 1.18
CA PHE A 81 8.36 12.36 0.87
C PHE A 81 8.34 12.90 -0.56
N ALA A 82 7.97 12.06 -1.53
CA ALA A 82 7.79 12.49 -2.92
C ALA A 82 6.70 13.57 -3.02
N ALA A 83 5.57 13.39 -2.34
CA ALA A 83 4.50 14.38 -2.30
C ALA A 83 4.97 15.72 -1.70
N ALA A 84 5.68 15.69 -0.57
CA ALA A 84 6.20 16.88 0.08
C ALA A 84 7.21 17.63 -0.80
N THR A 85 8.16 16.91 -1.40
CA THR A 85 9.17 17.52 -2.29
C THR A 85 8.56 18.10 -3.56
N CYS A 86 7.58 17.44 -4.17
CA CYS A 86 6.81 18.00 -5.28
C CYS A 86 6.05 19.27 -4.87
N GLY A 87 5.45 19.28 -3.67
CA GLY A 87 4.77 20.46 -3.13
C GLY A 87 5.71 21.66 -2.96
N VAL A 88 6.86 21.46 -2.30
CA VAL A 88 7.85 22.53 -2.09
C VAL A 88 8.42 23.03 -3.42
N THR A 89 8.83 22.11 -4.31
CA THR A 89 9.42 22.49 -5.60
C THR A 89 8.40 23.22 -6.48
N GLY A 90 7.14 22.79 -6.47
CA GLY A 90 6.06 23.46 -7.19
C GLY A 90 5.83 24.90 -6.71
N VAL A 91 5.89 25.12 -5.40
CA VAL A 91 5.79 26.48 -4.82
C VAL A 91 6.99 27.33 -5.23
N CYS A 92 8.22 26.81 -5.13
CA CYS A 92 9.44 27.55 -5.50
C CYS A 92 9.47 27.91 -6.99
N LEU A 93 9.12 26.98 -7.87
CA LEU A 93 9.06 27.23 -9.32
C LEU A 93 7.98 28.26 -9.67
N TYR A 94 6.83 28.22 -8.98
CA TYR A 94 5.76 29.19 -9.20
C TYR A 94 6.16 30.62 -8.78
N ASP A 95 6.80 30.76 -7.62
CA ASP A 95 7.28 32.06 -7.12
C ASP A 95 8.28 32.72 -8.09
N MET A 96 9.17 31.92 -8.69
CA MET A 96 10.12 32.40 -9.70
C MET A 96 9.45 32.74 -11.06
N ALA A 97 8.35 32.08 -11.40
CA ALA A 97 7.82 32.12 -12.77
C ALA A 97 6.81 33.25 -13.03
N ILE A 98 5.95 33.61 -12.07
CA ILE A 98 4.76 34.41 -12.38
C ILE A 98 4.61 35.70 -11.56
N GLY A 99 5.33 35.87 -10.45
CA GLY A 99 5.20 37.09 -9.64
C GLY A 99 3.81 37.24 -9.01
N TYR A 100 3.67 36.79 -7.77
CA TYR A 100 2.59 37.14 -6.83
C TYR A 100 1.19 37.41 -7.42
N GLU A 101 0.60 36.44 -8.11
CA GLU A 101 -0.87 36.28 -8.11
C GLU A 101 -1.24 34.97 -7.40
N GLU A 102 -2.21 35.05 -6.48
CA GLU A 102 -2.76 33.95 -5.67
C GLU A 102 -3.47 32.89 -6.56
N ASN A 103 -2.74 32.13 -7.38
CA ASN A 103 -3.33 30.98 -8.09
C ASN A 103 -3.06 29.69 -7.33
N TYR A 104 -4.14 28.96 -7.03
CA TYR A 104 -4.14 27.62 -6.39
C TYR A 104 -3.64 26.49 -7.31
N PHE A 105 -3.39 26.77 -8.58
CA PHE A 105 -3.03 25.80 -9.62
C PHE A 105 -1.76 24.94 -9.35
N PRO A 106 -0.65 25.46 -8.78
CA PRO A 106 0.56 24.66 -8.56
C PRO A 106 0.38 23.56 -7.50
N TYR A 107 -0.52 23.75 -6.53
CA TYR A 107 -0.88 22.72 -5.55
C TYR A 107 -1.61 21.53 -6.20
N ILE A 108 -2.42 21.80 -7.22
CA ILE A 108 -3.11 20.76 -8.00
C ILE A 108 -2.10 19.96 -8.82
N GLY A 109 -1.13 20.64 -9.45
CA GLY A 109 -0.06 19.96 -10.21
C GLY A 109 0.79 19.01 -9.36
N ALA A 110 1.21 19.45 -8.17
CA ALA A 110 2.01 18.63 -7.26
C ALA A 110 1.24 17.40 -6.74
N SER A 111 -0.06 17.56 -6.44
CA SER A 111 -0.90 16.45 -5.98
C SER A 111 -1.14 15.41 -7.08
N VAL A 112 -1.31 15.83 -8.34
CA VAL A 112 -1.45 14.92 -9.48
C VAL A 112 -0.13 14.17 -9.75
N GLY A 113 1.01 14.85 -9.68
CA GLY A 113 2.32 14.22 -9.85
C GLY A 113 2.58 13.11 -8.82
N ALA A 114 2.30 13.39 -7.55
CA ALA A 114 2.41 12.41 -6.47
C ALA A 114 1.45 11.22 -6.67
N ALA A 115 0.22 11.47 -7.11
CA ALA A 115 -0.75 10.43 -7.40
C ALA A 115 -0.27 9.49 -8.52
N VAL A 116 0.33 10.01 -9.60
CA VAL A 116 0.85 9.19 -10.71
C VAL A 116 1.99 8.29 -10.25
N VAL A 117 2.97 8.84 -9.51
CA VAL A 117 4.09 8.04 -8.97
C VAL A 117 3.55 6.95 -8.04
N PHE A 118 2.60 7.28 -7.17
CA PHE A 118 1.95 6.32 -6.28
C PHE A 118 1.17 5.24 -7.05
N SER A 119 0.43 5.61 -8.11
CA SER A 119 -0.29 4.67 -8.97
C SER A 119 0.65 3.71 -9.70
N THR A 120 1.81 4.17 -10.17
CA THR A 120 2.79 3.29 -10.83
C THR A 120 3.46 2.33 -9.86
N LEU A 121 3.77 2.77 -8.64
CA LEU A 121 4.25 1.91 -7.56
C LEU A 121 3.20 0.84 -7.21
N ILE A 122 1.95 1.23 -7.02
CA ILE A 122 0.85 0.29 -6.77
C ILE A 122 0.73 -0.72 -7.92
N ALA A 123 0.74 -0.27 -9.18
CA ALA A 123 0.64 -1.15 -10.34
C ALA A 123 1.79 -2.18 -10.39
N TYR A 124 3.00 -1.77 -10.01
CA TYR A 124 4.13 -2.69 -9.87
C TYR A 124 3.89 -3.73 -8.77
N TYR A 125 3.38 -3.31 -7.60
CA TYR A 125 3.09 -4.20 -6.48
C TYR A 125 1.84 -5.08 -6.64
N ILE A 126 0.95 -4.76 -7.60
CA ILE A 126 -0.22 -5.57 -7.96
C ILE A 126 0.17 -6.88 -8.65
N ARG A 127 1.41 -7.00 -9.18
CA ARG A 127 1.85 -8.26 -9.79
C ARG A 127 1.73 -9.41 -8.79
N PRO A 128 0.96 -10.47 -9.11
CA PRO A 128 0.76 -11.57 -8.19
C PRO A 128 2.11 -12.19 -7.87
N PRO A 129 2.45 -12.36 -6.58
CA PRO A 129 3.67 -13.05 -6.21
C PRO A 129 3.56 -14.49 -6.70
N ASN A 130 4.51 -14.90 -7.53
CA ASN A 130 4.60 -16.29 -7.97
C ASN A 130 5.42 -17.06 -6.93
N PRO A 131 4.88 -18.15 -6.36
CA PRO A 131 5.65 -19.00 -5.46
C PRO A 131 6.84 -19.62 -6.21
N PRO A 132 7.98 -19.85 -5.56
CA PRO A 132 9.13 -20.51 -6.19
C PRO A 132 8.73 -21.92 -6.65
N PRO A 133 8.94 -22.27 -7.94
CA PRO A 133 8.50 -23.54 -8.49
C PRO A 133 9.17 -24.74 -7.84
N GLU A 134 10.37 -24.57 -7.27
CA GLU A 134 11.14 -25.63 -6.61
C GLU A 134 10.40 -26.22 -5.41
N ARG A 135 9.56 -25.42 -4.72
CA ARG A 135 8.77 -25.86 -3.56
C ARG A 135 7.56 -26.72 -3.94
N LEU A 136 7.19 -26.72 -5.22
CA LEU A 136 6.00 -27.37 -5.74
C LEU A 136 6.30 -28.70 -6.46
N ILE A 137 7.57 -29.02 -6.68
CA ILE A 137 7.99 -30.25 -7.36
C ILE A 137 7.61 -31.47 -6.51
N GLY A 138 6.91 -32.44 -7.11
CA GLY A 138 6.51 -33.69 -6.46
C GLY A 138 5.31 -33.59 -5.51
N LYS A 139 4.66 -32.42 -5.42
CA LYS A 139 3.40 -32.25 -4.67
C LYS A 139 2.19 -32.60 -5.54
N SER A 140 1.09 -33.01 -4.89
CA SER A 140 -0.16 -33.28 -5.61
C SER A 140 -0.73 -31.99 -6.22
N PRO A 141 -1.45 -32.05 -7.36
CA PRO A 141 -2.01 -30.85 -8.00
C PRO A 141 -3.00 -30.11 -7.08
N GLU A 142 -3.68 -30.81 -6.18
CA GLU A 142 -4.55 -30.20 -5.17
C GLU A 142 -3.73 -29.37 -4.18
N TYR A 143 -2.64 -29.93 -3.63
CA TYR A 143 -1.75 -29.20 -2.72
C TYR A 143 -1.23 -27.92 -3.38
N VAL A 144 -0.75 -28.01 -4.63
CA VAL A 144 -0.19 -26.87 -5.36
C VAL A 144 -1.20 -25.73 -5.51
N LYS A 145 -2.45 -26.06 -5.85
CA LYS A 145 -3.52 -25.07 -6.01
C LYS A 145 -3.81 -24.33 -4.70
N PHE A 146 -4.02 -25.08 -3.62
CA PHE A 146 -4.33 -24.49 -2.32
C PHE A 146 -3.14 -23.72 -1.73
N TYR A 147 -1.92 -24.22 -1.90
CA TYR A 147 -0.70 -23.52 -1.50
C TYR A 147 -0.56 -22.18 -2.24
N ALA A 148 -0.72 -22.17 -3.57
CA ALA A 148 -0.55 -20.95 -4.38
C ALA A 148 -1.56 -19.86 -4.01
N ASP A 149 -2.83 -20.23 -3.77
CA ASP A 149 -3.87 -19.29 -3.37
C ASP A 149 -3.62 -18.72 -1.96
N ALA A 150 -3.28 -19.58 -1.00
CA ALA A 150 -2.95 -19.16 0.36
C ALA A 150 -1.71 -18.25 0.40
N TYR A 151 -0.67 -18.61 -0.36
CA TYR A 151 0.56 -17.84 -0.48
C TYR A 151 0.28 -16.43 -1.04
N ARG A 152 -0.43 -16.33 -2.16
CA ARG A 152 -0.81 -15.05 -2.78
C ARG A 152 -1.61 -14.17 -1.84
N SER A 153 -2.59 -14.75 -1.15
CA SER A 153 -3.42 -14.04 -0.18
C SER A 153 -2.57 -13.46 0.96
N LYS A 154 -1.73 -14.30 1.58
CA LYS A 154 -0.88 -13.88 2.70
C LYS A 154 0.13 -12.81 2.28
N THR A 155 0.88 -13.04 1.20
CA THR A 155 1.85 -12.08 0.70
C THR A 155 1.20 -10.73 0.38
N ARG A 156 0.02 -10.70 -0.25
CA ARG A 156 -0.69 -9.44 -0.54
C ARG A 156 -1.03 -8.69 0.74
N SER A 157 -1.56 -9.38 1.75
CA SER A 157 -1.91 -8.75 3.04
C SER A 157 -0.68 -8.17 3.75
N SER A 158 0.42 -8.91 3.83
CA SER A 158 1.67 -8.46 4.46
C SER A 158 2.29 -7.25 3.74
N ARG A 159 2.27 -7.25 2.40
CA ARG A 159 2.76 -6.11 1.60
C ARG A 159 1.94 -4.86 1.85
N MET A 160 0.61 -4.98 1.80
CA MET A 160 -0.30 -3.85 2.01
C MET A 160 -0.16 -3.26 3.42
N LEU A 161 -0.08 -4.12 4.44
CA LEU A 161 0.11 -3.67 5.83
C LEU A 161 1.44 -2.93 6.00
N SER A 162 2.51 -3.46 5.43
CA SER A 162 3.83 -2.87 5.51
C SER A 162 3.93 -1.51 4.78
N VAL A 163 3.35 -1.42 3.57
CA VAL A 163 3.25 -0.15 2.82
C VAL A 163 2.42 0.87 3.60
N ALA A 164 1.28 0.47 4.16
CA ALA A 164 0.43 1.35 4.95
C ALA A 164 1.17 1.87 6.20
N ALA A 165 1.89 1.01 6.91
CA ALA A 165 2.71 1.40 8.05
C ALA A 165 3.82 2.38 7.65
N GLY A 166 4.51 2.13 6.53
CA GLY A 166 5.53 3.03 5.99
C GLY A 166 4.97 4.40 5.61
N SER A 167 3.81 4.44 4.97
CA SER A 167 3.13 5.68 4.62
C SER A 167 2.75 6.50 5.86
N ALA A 168 2.13 5.87 6.85
CA ALA A 168 1.76 6.52 8.11
C ALA A 168 3.00 7.07 8.84
N PHE A 169 4.08 6.30 8.89
CA PHE A 169 5.33 6.72 9.51
C PHE A 169 5.99 7.89 8.76
N GLY A 170 6.06 7.83 7.43
CA GLY A 170 6.59 8.93 6.61
C GLY A 170 5.77 10.22 6.77
N ALA A 171 4.45 10.12 6.82
CA ALA A 171 3.57 11.25 7.08
C ALA A 171 3.82 11.86 8.46
N ALA A 172 3.96 11.04 9.51
CA ALA A 172 4.22 11.50 10.87
C ALA A 172 5.57 12.25 11.00
N ILE A 173 6.61 11.78 10.30
CA ILE A 173 7.91 12.48 10.28
C ILE A 173 7.76 13.88 9.66
N LEU A 174 7.07 13.98 8.52
CA LEU A 174 6.92 15.25 7.81
C LEU A 174 6.10 16.27 8.61
N THR A 175 5.02 15.83 9.26
CA THR A 175 4.22 16.72 10.11
C THR A 175 4.99 17.16 11.35
N GLY A 176 5.77 16.27 11.96
CA GLY A 176 6.64 16.59 13.09
C GLY A 176 7.69 17.64 12.75
N VAL A 177 8.43 17.44 11.65
CA VAL A 177 9.45 18.39 11.20
C VAL A 177 8.84 19.74 10.82
N GLY A 178 7.70 19.74 10.11
CA GLY A 178 7.00 20.96 9.76
C GLY A 178 6.55 21.77 10.98
N PHE A 179 6.09 21.08 12.04
CA PHE A 179 5.72 21.73 13.29
C PHE A 179 6.92 22.35 14.02
N SER A 180 8.06 21.64 14.06
CA SER A 180 9.29 22.16 14.67
C SER A 180 9.80 23.43 13.97
N ILE A 181 9.77 23.47 12.64
CA ILE A 181 10.16 24.65 11.87
C ILE A 181 9.20 25.82 12.12
N LEU A 182 7.90 25.56 12.26
CA LEU A 182 6.90 26.60 12.57
C LEU A 182 7.07 27.20 13.98
N SER A 183 7.65 26.45 14.91
CA SER A 183 7.84 26.89 16.30
C SER A 183 9.11 27.73 16.54
N LEU A 184 10.01 27.81 15.55
CA LEU A 184 11.23 28.62 15.55
C LEU A 184 10.94 30.03 14.99
#